data_AF-A0A8H7YXA6-F1
#
_entry.id   AF-A0A8H7YXA6-F1
#
_cell.length_a   1.000
_cell.length_b   1.000
_cell.length_c   1.000
_cell.angle_alpha   90.00
_cell.angle_beta   90.00
_cell.angle_gamma   90.00
#
_symmetry.space_group_name_H-M   'P 1'
#
loop_
_entity.id
_entity.type
_entity.pdbx_description
1 polymer ?
#
loop_
_entity_poly.entity_id
_entity_poly.type
_entity_poly.pdbx_seq_one_letter_code
_entity_poly.pdbx_strand_id
1 'polypeptide(L)'
;MYSDARGRFWFQAIKPVSYPIPHDGPVGRFLGKMRRHPYRPAHMHFMLWKEGWDCLITALYVRGDPYESSDAVFGVKSSLIVDLQPLTDPEMAKKYDVPLGTLVLQHEFVLVSEEEAKELRERNSREAMEKLGMRVRLLDGLPVPDVD
;
A
#
# COMPACT_ATOMS: atom_id res chain seq x y z
N MET A 1 6.29 -13.55 -10.24
CA MET A 1 5.79 -14.54 -9.26
C MET A 1 4.33 -14.77 -9.55
N TYR A 2 3.86 -16.01 -9.48
CA TYR A 2 2.45 -16.37 -9.66
C TYR A 2 1.96 -17.08 -8.41
N SER A 3 0.68 -16.95 -8.09
CA SER A 3 0.06 -17.71 -7.02
C SER A 3 -0.19 -19.16 -7.42
N ASP A 4 -0.33 -20.04 -6.42
CA ASP A 4 -0.78 -21.42 -6.61
C ASP A 4 -2.31 -21.48 -6.87
N ALA A 5 -2.82 -22.69 -7.09
CA ALA A 5 -4.26 -22.93 -7.32
C ALA A 5 -5.16 -22.49 -6.14
N ARG A 6 -4.60 -22.21 -4.96
CA ARG A 6 -5.32 -21.68 -3.79
C ARG A 6 -5.07 -20.18 -3.58
N GLY A 7 -4.47 -19.48 -4.54
CA GLY A 7 -4.21 -18.05 -4.47
C GLY A 7 -2.98 -17.66 -3.63
N ARG A 8 -2.17 -18.61 -3.18
CA ARG A 8 -1.03 -18.35 -2.29
C ARG A 8 0.26 -18.15 -3.06
N PHE A 9 1.09 -17.22 -2.62
CA PHE A 9 2.48 -17.08 -3.07
C PHE A 9 3.38 -16.83 -1.86
N TRP A 10 4.68 -17.06 -2.02
CA TRP A 10 5.66 -16.79 -0.98
C TRP A 10 7.02 -16.52 -1.62
N PHE A 11 7.89 -15.85 -0.87
CA PHE A 11 9.27 -15.59 -1.26
C PHE A 11 10.12 -15.36 -0.01
N GLN A 12 11.42 -15.62 -0.12
CA GLN A 12 12.39 -15.23 0.89
C GLN A 12 12.93 -13.83 0.57
N ALA A 13 13.10 -13.01 1.60
CA ALA A 13 13.66 -11.67 1.47
C ALA A 13 14.43 -11.31 2.76
N ILE A 14 15.13 -10.18 2.70
CA ILE A 14 15.73 -9.56 3.88
C ILE A 14 14.77 -8.54 4.47
N LYS A 15 14.81 -8.36 5.80
CA LYS A 15 14.02 -7.33 6.48
C LYS A 15 14.34 -5.95 5.87
N PRO A 16 13.34 -5.19 5.39
CA PRO A 16 13.58 -3.87 4.85
C PRO A 16 14.06 -2.91 5.94
N VAL A 17 14.75 -1.86 5.52
CA VAL A 17 15.17 -0.77 6.38
C VAL A 17 14.60 0.55 5.86
N SER A 18 14.50 1.52 6.75
CA SER A 18 14.14 2.89 6.41
C SER A 18 15.15 3.52 5.45
N TYR A 19 14.67 4.39 4.57
CA TYR A 19 15.53 5.10 3.61
C TYR A 19 15.02 6.53 3.35
N PRO A 20 15.93 7.47 3.04
CA PRO A 20 15.54 8.83 2.65
C PRO A 20 15.10 8.89 1.19
N ILE A 21 14.13 9.75 0.88
CA ILE A 21 13.94 10.21 -0.50
C ILE A 21 15.13 11.08 -0.95
N PRO A 22 15.38 11.22 -2.26
CA PRO A 22 16.33 12.21 -2.77
C PRO A 22 16.02 13.61 -2.22
N HIS A 23 17.00 14.24 -1.58
CA HIS A 23 16.81 15.46 -0.78
C HIS A 23 17.89 16.53 -1.02
N ASP A 24 18.72 16.35 -2.03
CA ASP A 24 19.66 17.35 -2.57
C ASP A 24 18.97 18.35 -3.53
N GLY A 25 17.76 18.02 -3.99
CA GLY A 25 16.96 18.83 -4.91
C GLY A 25 15.94 19.81 -4.28
N PRO A 26 15.04 20.37 -5.11
CA PRO A 26 13.97 21.28 -4.66
C PRO A 26 13.09 20.71 -3.54
N VAL A 27 12.77 19.41 -3.61
CA VAL A 27 11.97 18.71 -2.58
C VAL A 27 12.69 18.72 -1.24
N GLY A 28 13.97 18.39 -1.20
CA GLY A 28 14.74 18.42 0.06
C GLY A 28 14.90 19.82 0.63
N ARG A 29 15.12 20.84 -0.22
CA ARG A 29 15.12 22.25 0.22
C ARG A 29 13.78 22.66 0.82
N PHE A 30 12.67 22.21 0.22
CA PHE A 30 11.32 22.47 0.75
C PHE A 30 11.09 21.77 2.09
N LEU A 31 11.46 20.49 2.22
CA LEU A 31 11.39 19.76 3.49
C LEU A 31 12.20 20.44 4.58
N GLY A 32 13.41 20.91 4.27
CA GLY A 32 14.26 21.66 5.20
C GLY A 32 13.59 22.95 5.70
N LYS A 33 12.96 23.74 4.81
CA LYS A 33 12.19 24.93 5.20
C LYS A 33 11.01 24.61 6.12
N MET A 34 10.38 23.45 5.92
CA MET A 34 9.28 22.97 6.77
C MET A 34 9.75 22.21 8.02
N ARG A 35 11.07 22.11 8.25
CA ARG A 35 11.68 21.34 9.36
C ARG A 35 11.24 19.87 9.36
N ARG A 36 11.11 19.26 8.18
CA ARG A 36 10.75 17.85 7.98
C ARG A 36 11.96 17.02 7.56
N HIS A 37 11.99 15.75 7.97
CA HIS A 37 12.99 14.78 7.52
C HIS A 37 12.62 14.15 6.17
N PRO A 38 13.59 13.59 5.41
CA PRO A 38 13.33 12.93 4.12
C PRO A 38 13.04 11.42 4.23
N TYR A 39 13.08 10.84 5.43
CA TYR A 39 12.95 9.40 5.61
C TYR A 39 11.54 8.86 5.37
N ARG A 40 11.52 7.67 4.77
CA ARG A 40 10.38 6.77 4.68
C ARG A 40 10.64 5.56 5.59
N PRO A 41 9.62 5.06 6.32
CA PRO A 41 9.75 3.87 7.17
C PRO A 41 10.11 2.63 6.36
N ALA A 42 10.63 1.58 7.00
CA ALA A 42 10.86 0.29 6.35
C ALA A 42 9.56 -0.29 5.76
N HIS A 43 9.55 -0.61 4.45
CA HIS A 43 8.38 -1.12 3.76
C HIS A 43 8.70 -2.04 2.58
N MET A 44 7.69 -2.76 2.12
CA MET A 44 7.72 -3.61 0.94
C MET A 44 6.59 -3.21 0.00
N HIS A 45 6.91 -3.02 -1.28
CA HIS A 45 5.93 -2.69 -2.33
C HIS A 45 5.31 -3.96 -2.93
N PHE A 46 4.02 -3.88 -3.22
CA PHE A 46 3.27 -4.94 -3.88
C PHE A 46 2.45 -4.38 -5.03
N MET A 47 2.45 -5.11 -6.13
CA MET A 47 1.54 -4.92 -7.25
C MET A 47 0.90 -6.27 -7.57
N LEU A 48 -0.40 -6.38 -7.34
CA LEU A 48 -1.16 -7.59 -7.58
C LEU A 48 -2.16 -7.35 -8.71
N TRP A 49 -2.11 -8.22 -9.71
CA TRP A 49 -2.94 -8.13 -10.90
C TRP A 49 -3.54 -9.48 -11.25
N LYS A 50 -4.80 -9.44 -11.69
CA LYS A 50 -5.54 -10.57 -12.24
C LYS A 50 -6.65 -10.00 -13.14
N GLU A 51 -6.83 -10.58 -14.33
CA GLU A 51 -7.88 -10.15 -15.26
C GLU A 51 -9.28 -10.16 -14.61
N GLY A 52 -10.03 -9.07 -14.80
CA GLY A 52 -11.34 -8.84 -14.19
C GLY A 52 -11.31 -8.29 -12.75
N TRP A 53 -10.12 -8.04 -12.20
CA TRP A 53 -9.92 -7.47 -10.86
C TRP A 53 -9.14 -6.16 -10.93
N ASP A 54 -9.50 -5.20 -10.09
CA ASP A 54 -8.80 -3.92 -9.98
C ASP A 54 -7.35 -4.16 -9.52
N CYS A 55 -6.40 -3.59 -10.27
CA CYS A 55 -4.98 -3.78 -9.99
C CYS A 55 -4.61 -3.12 -8.65
N LEU A 56 -4.23 -3.93 -7.66
CA LEU A 56 -3.84 -3.42 -6.35
C LEU A 56 -2.36 -3.01 -6.35
N ILE A 57 -2.11 -1.71 -6.23
CA ILE A 57 -0.78 -1.15 -5.97
C ILE A 57 -0.76 -0.70 -4.51
N THR A 58 0.09 -1.32 -3.69
CA THR A 58 0.14 -1.05 -2.25
C THR A 58 1.56 -1.21 -1.69
N ALA A 59 1.73 -0.88 -0.42
CA ALA A 59 2.93 -1.18 0.35
C ALA A 59 2.55 -1.62 1.76
N LEU A 60 3.36 -2.50 2.35
CA LEU A 60 3.24 -2.91 3.75
C LEU A 60 4.41 -2.31 4.54
N TYR A 61 4.10 -1.73 5.70
CA TYR A 61 5.02 -0.98 6.54
C TYR A 61 5.31 -1.74 7.83
N VAL A 62 6.59 -1.83 8.21
CA VAL A 62 6.98 -2.59 9.41
C VAL A 62 6.61 -1.82 10.68
N ARG A 63 5.87 -2.46 11.58
CA ARG A 63 5.50 -1.88 12.88
C ARG A 63 6.74 -1.53 13.71
N GLY A 64 6.68 -0.37 14.37
CA GLY A 64 7.70 0.12 15.28
C GLY A 64 8.89 0.75 14.56
N ASP A 65 8.79 0.99 13.25
CA ASP A 65 9.81 1.75 12.53
C ASP A 65 9.82 3.22 13.04
N PRO A 66 11.01 3.83 13.24
CA PRO A 66 11.12 5.20 13.73
C PRO A 66 10.38 6.27 12.92
N TYR A 67 10.10 6.00 11.63
CA TYR A 67 9.43 6.93 10.73
C TYR A 67 8.00 6.50 10.38
N GLU A 68 7.44 5.51 11.08
CA GLU A 68 6.09 4.98 10.84
C GLU A 68 5.02 6.09 10.88
N SER A 69 5.10 6.99 11.85
CA SER A 69 4.14 8.09 12.04
C SER A 69 4.51 9.38 11.31
N SER A 70 5.65 9.42 10.62
CA SER A 70 6.22 10.65 10.07
C SER A 70 6.74 10.52 8.63
N ASP A 71 6.30 9.49 7.91
CA ASP A 71 6.69 9.22 6.51
C ASP A 71 6.71 10.49 5.65
N ALA A 72 7.85 10.76 5.01
CA ALA A 72 8.07 11.95 4.21
C ALA A 72 7.02 12.13 3.09
N VAL A 73 6.50 11.02 2.56
CA VAL A 73 5.53 11.01 1.45
C VAL A 73 4.10 10.68 1.86
N PHE A 74 3.82 10.59 3.18
CA PHE A 74 2.49 10.32 3.71
C PHE A 74 1.85 9.02 3.18
N GLY A 75 2.64 7.98 2.91
CA GLY A 75 2.13 6.72 2.36
C GLY A 75 1.54 5.77 3.41
N VAL A 76 1.95 5.91 4.68
CA VAL A 76 1.52 5.00 5.76
C VAL A 76 0.02 5.16 6.03
N LYS A 77 -0.67 4.01 6.07
CA LYS A 77 -2.04 3.86 6.58
C LYS A 77 -2.04 2.82 7.67
N SER A 78 -2.86 3.00 8.71
CA SER A 78 -2.94 2.09 9.86
C SER A 78 -3.20 0.63 9.47
N SER A 79 -4.03 0.41 8.44
CA SER A 79 -4.34 -0.92 7.91
C SER A 79 -3.19 -1.60 7.15
N LEU A 80 -2.14 -0.85 6.80
CA LEU A 80 -0.97 -1.33 6.05
C LEU A 80 0.26 -1.53 6.95
N ILE A 81 0.13 -1.30 8.25
CA ILE A 81 1.20 -1.54 9.23
C ILE A 81 1.13 -2.99 9.68
N VAL A 82 2.22 -3.71 9.48
CA VAL A 82 2.32 -5.16 9.69
C VAL A 82 3.44 -5.53 10.66
N ASP A 83 3.25 -6.66 11.33
CA ASP A 83 4.22 -7.22 12.26
C ASP A 83 5.06 -8.30 11.59
N LEU A 84 6.36 -8.31 11.90
CA LEU A 84 7.27 -9.38 11.53
C LEU A 84 7.48 -10.27 12.75
N GLN A 85 7.01 -11.52 12.68
CA GLN A 85 7.05 -12.44 13.81
C GLN A 85 8.11 -13.53 13.57
N PRO A 86 8.86 -13.95 14.59
CA PRO A 86 9.79 -15.06 14.45
C PRO A 86 9.02 -16.36 14.13
N LEU A 87 9.51 -17.13 13.17
CA LEU A 87 8.93 -18.42 12.81
C LEU A 87 9.14 -19.42 13.95
N THR A 88 8.05 -19.93 14.49
CA THR A 88 8.08 -20.93 15.57
C THR A 88 7.58 -22.30 15.13
N ASP A 89 6.96 -22.41 13.95
CA ASP A 89 6.41 -23.65 13.41
C ASP A 89 7.47 -24.46 12.65
N PRO A 90 7.88 -25.66 13.16
CA PRO A 90 8.87 -26.51 12.51
C PRO A 90 8.43 -27.07 11.15
N GLU A 91 7.12 -27.30 10.95
CA GLU A 91 6.62 -27.82 9.68
C GLU A 91 6.66 -26.74 8.59
N MET A 92 6.31 -25.50 8.93
CA MET A 92 6.46 -24.37 8.03
C MET A 92 7.95 -24.07 7.72
N ALA A 93 8.81 -24.15 8.73
CA ALA A 93 10.26 -23.99 8.57
C ALA A 93 10.83 -25.01 7.58
N LYS A 94 10.48 -26.29 7.76
CA LYS A 94 10.87 -27.36 6.84
C LYS A 94 10.28 -27.19 5.45
N LYS A 95 9.00 -26.81 5.36
CA LYS A 95 8.29 -26.63 4.08
C LYS A 95 8.94 -25.55 3.20
N TYR A 96 9.39 -24.45 3.79
CA TYR A 96 9.97 -23.31 3.06
C TYR A 96 11.50 -23.23 3.15
N ASP A 97 12.13 -24.27 3.71
CA ASP A 97 13.58 -24.39 3.89
C ASP A 97 14.21 -23.15 4.53
N VAL A 98 13.66 -22.76 5.69
CA VAL A 98 14.15 -21.64 6.51
C VAL A 98 14.35 -22.08 7.96
N PRO A 99 15.32 -21.51 8.69
CA PRO A 99 15.49 -21.84 10.11
C PRO A 99 14.35 -21.30 10.98
N LEU A 100 14.12 -21.96 12.12
CA LEU A 100 13.30 -21.39 13.18
C LEU A 100 13.88 -20.04 13.64
N GLY A 101 12.99 -19.10 13.98
CA GLY A 101 13.35 -17.74 14.32
C GLY A 101 13.51 -16.79 13.13
N THR A 102 13.49 -17.28 11.87
CA THR A 102 13.39 -16.40 10.70
C THR A 102 12.16 -15.52 10.82
N LEU A 103 12.30 -14.22 10.56
CA LEU A 103 11.17 -13.30 10.57
C LEU A 103 10.20 -13.60 9.43
N VAL A 104 8.92 -13.70 9.75
CA VAL A 104 7.85 -14.01 8.81
C VAL A 104 6.86 -12.85 8.76
N LEU A 105 6.48 -12.51 7.54
CA LEU A 105 5.33 -11.67 7.23
C LEU A 105 4.24 -12.55 6.62
N GLN A 106 3.09 -12.66 7.28
CA GLN A 106 1.88 -13.25 6.70
C GLN A 106 0.88 -12.13 6.45
N HIS A 107 0.38 -12.03 5.22
CA HIS A 107 -0.58 -11.02 4.84
C HIS A 107 -1.53 -11.55 3.77
N GLU A 108 -2.80 -11.20 3.89
CA GLU A 108 -3.83 -11.52 2.90
C GLU A 108 -4.17 -10.27 2.11
N PHE A 109 -4.02 -10.35 0.79
CA PHE A 109 -4.44 -9.29 -0.11
C PHE A 109 -5.83 -9.61 -0.65
N VAL A 110 -6.75 -8.68 -0.47
CA VAL A 110 -8.10 -8.76 -1.05
C VAL A 110 -8.14 -7.85 -2.27
N LEU A 111 -8.50 -8.42 -3.42
CA LEU A 111 -8.78 -7.66 -4.63
C LEU A 111 -10.30 -7.46 -4.73
N VAL A 112 -10.69 -6.35 -5.35
CA VAL A 112 -12.09 -6.10 -5.75
C VAL A 112 -12.19 -6.25 -7.26
N SER A 113 -13.37 -6.60 -7.76
CA SER A 113 -13.57 -6.64 -9.22
C SER A 113 -13.41 -5.25 -9.83
N GLU A 114 -13.07 -5.17 -11.12
CA GLU A 114 -12.99 -3.89 -11.83
C GLU A 114 -14.34 -3.14 -11.81
N GLU A 115 -15.45 -3.88 -11.88
CA GLU A 115 -16.81 -3.35 -11.82
C GLU A 115 -17.12 -2.73 -10.46
N GLU A 116 -16.92 -3.47 -9.36
CA GLU A 116 -17.13 -2.94 -7.99
C GLU A 116 -16.25 -1.72 -7.72
N ALA A 117 -14.99 -1.75 -8.17
CA ALA A 117 -14.06 -0.63 -8.01
C ALA A 117 -14.52 0.60 -8.79
N LYS A 118 -15.01 0.42 -10.03
CA LYS A 118 -15.56 1.49 -10.85
C LYS A 118 -16.79 2.12 -10.18
N GLU A 119 -17.77 1.31 -9.80
CA GLU A 119 -18.99 1.79 -9.13
C GLU A 119 -18.68 2.55 -7.84
N LEU A 120 -17.73 2.06 -7.04
CA LEU A 120 -17.33 2.71 -5.80
C LEU A 120 -16.65 4.06 -6.07
N ARG A 121 -15.77 4.14 -7.08
CA ARG A 121 -15.12 5.41 -7.48
C ARG A 121 -16.15 6.43 -7.93
N GLU A 122 -17.10 6.03 -8.76
CA GLU A 122 -18.18 6.89 -9.26
C GLU A 122 -19.06 7.42 -8.12
N ARG A 123 -19.47 6.55 -7.20
CA ARG A 123 -20.26 6.92 -6.02
C ARG A 123 -19.52 7.90 -5.12
N ASN A 124 -18.29 7.58 -4.74
CA ASN A 124 -17.47 8.44 -3.87
C ASN A 124 -17.19 9.81 -4.51
N SER A 125 -16.97 9.84 -5.82
CA SER A 125 -16.78 11.08 -6.57
C SER A 125 -18.03 11.97 -6.52
N ARG A 126 -19.20 11.38 -6.77
CA ARG A 126 -20.48 12.10 -6.70
C ARG A 126 -20.75 12.66 -5.30
N GLU A 127 -20.64 11.82 -4.27
CA GLU A 127 -20.85 12.25 -2.88
C GLU A 127 -19.88 13.37 -2.46
N ALA A 128 -18.63 13.32 -2.92
CA ALA A 128 -17.65 14.37 -2.63
C ALA A 128 -18.01 15.70 -3.30
N MET A 129 -18.46 15.66 -4.56
CA MET A 129 -18.87 16.87 -5.29
C MET A 129 -20.17 17.47 -4.73
N GLU A 130 -21.13 16.63 -4.36
CA GLU A 130 -22.37 17.07 -3.69
C GLU A 130 -22.06 17.76 -2.35
N LYS A 131 -21.13 17.24 -1.55
CA LYS A 131 -20.66 17.88 -0.31
C LYS A 131 -20.01 19.24 -0.54
N LEU A 132 -19.48 19.49 -1.74
CA LEU A 132 -18.94 20.79 -2.16
C LEU A 132 -19.99 21.69 -2.81
N GLY A 133 -21.27 21.25 -2.88
CA GLY A 133 -22.37 22.00 -3.50
C GLY A 133 -22.31 22.02 -5.03
N MET A 134 -21.53 21.14 -5.65
CA MET A 134 -21.38 21.07 -7.11
C MET A 134 -22.36 20.06 -7.70
N ARG A 135 -23.18 20.49 -8.66
CA ARG A 135 -23.98 19.58 -9.49
C ARG A 135 -23.09 19.04 -10.60
N VAL A 136 -22.88 17.73 -10.61
CA VAL A 136 -21.98 17.06 -11.56
C VAL A 136 -22.65 15.83 -12.18
N ARG A 137 -22.27 15.54 -13.42
CA ARG A 137 -22.52 14.24 -14.06
C ARG A 137 -21.19 13.51 -14.24
N LEU A 138 -21.23 12.19 -14.40
CA LEU A 138 -20.02 11.39 -14.63
C LEU A 138 -19.87 11.13 -16.13
N LEU A 139 -18.72 11.51 -16.69
CA LEU A 139 -18.32 11.21 -18.06
C LEU A 139 -17.00 10.44 -18.01
N ASP A 140 -17.00 9.19 -18.48
CA ASP A 140 -15.85 8.28 -18.42
C ASP A 140 -15.22 8.17 -17.00
N GLY A 141 -16.08 8.18 -15.98
CA GLY A 141 -15.66 8.10 -14.57
C GLY A 141 -15.17 9.43 -13.97
N LEU A 142 -15.17 10.53 -14.73
CA LEU A 142 -14.78 11.85 -14.26
C LEU A 142 -16.02 12.72 -13.93
N PRO A 143 -16.06 13.39 -12.77
CA PRO A 143 -17.10 14.36 -12.47
C PRO A 143 -16.91 15.61 -13.33
N VAL A 144 -17.90 15.94 -14.15
CA VAL A 144 -17.97 17.17 -14.95
C VAL A 144 -19.17 18.00 -14.52
N PRO A 145 -19.08 19.34 -14.52
CA PRO A 145 -20.21 20.21 -14.18
C PRO A 145 -21.45 19.87 -14.99
N ASP A 146 -22.58 19.75 -14.30
CA ASP A 146 -23.89 19.63 -14.94
C ASP A 146 -24.37 21.04 -15.28
N VAL A 147 -24.26 21.40 -16.56
CA VAL A 147 -24.54 22.76 -17.06
C VAL A 147 -25.98 22.93 -17.56
N ASP A 148 -26.82 21.91 -17.37
CA ASP A 148 -28.23 21.84 -17.78
C ASP A 148 -29.22 22.16 -16.63
#